data_AF-A0A0M0GIE3-F1
#
_entry.id   AF-A0A0M0GIE3-F1
#
_cell.length_a   1.000
_cell.length_b   1.000
_cell.length_c   1.000
_cell.angle_alpha   90.00
_cell.angle_beta   90.00
_cell.angle_gamma   90.00
#
_symmetry.space_group_name_H-M   'P 1'
#
loop_
_entity.id
_entity.type
_entity.pdbx_description
1 polymer ?
#
loop_
_entity_poly.entity_id
_entity_poly.type
_entity_poly.pdbx_seq_one_letter_code
_entity_poly.pdbx_strand_id
1 'polypeptide(L)'
;MEFFEKLYDEHENVNVRFVGFTTESTRYDFGIVYTNLFFSKPLVICMQTGRSTLLDPKDLEDIEYLQKAFKLDLYEQAADLSEFFREAIPGARFEEQYD
;
A
#
# COMPACT_ATOMS: atom_id res chain seq x y z
N MET A 1 -29.98 -26.13 -3.58
CA MET A 1 -29.53 -24.74 -3.80
C MET A 1 -28.49 -24.48 -2.74
N GLU A 2 -27.24 -24.22 -3.15
CA GLU A 2 -26.23 -23.77 -2.20
C GLU A 2 -26.70 -22.43 -1.60
N PHE A 3 -26.66 -22.33 -0.28
CA PHE A 3 -26.96 -21.09 0.42
C PHE A 3 -25.81 -20.12 0.16
N PHE A 4 -26.07 -19.09 -0.63
CA PHE A 4 -25.16 -17.96 -0.76
C PHE A 4 -25.37 -17.05 0.46
N GLU A 5 -24.44 -17.11 1.42
CA GLU A 5 -24.41 -16.20 2.56
C GLU A 5 -23.50 -15.00 2.22
N LYS A 6 -24.11 -13.83 2.05
CA LYS A 6 -23.41 -12.57 1.78
C LYS A 6 -22.96 -11.96 3.11
N LEU A 7 -21.65 -11.87 3.35
CA LEU A 7 -21.10 -11.28 4.58
C LEU A 7 -21.15 -9.74 4.56
N TYR A 8 -20.67 -9.12 3.49
CA TYR A 8 -20.70 -7.67 3.28
C TYR A 8 -20.58 -7.33 1.80
N ASP A 9 -20.96 -6.11 1.42
CA ASP A 9 -20.78 -5.52 0.09
C ASP A 9 -20.89 -4.01 0.24
N GLU A 10 -19.72 -3.41 0.46
CA GLU A 10 -19.57 -1.98 0.73
C GLU A 10 -18.96 -1.31 -0.49
N HIS A 11 -19.44 -0.11 -0.80
CA HIS A 11 -18.92 0.72 -1.87
C HIS A 11 -18.46 2.06 -1.32
N GLU A 12 -17.21 2.43 -1.61
CA GLU A 12 -16.62 3.71 -1.21
C GLU A 12 -16.00 4.40 -2.43
N ASN A 13 -16.26 5.70 -2.57
CA ASN A 13 -15.50 6.53 -3.51
C ASN A 13 -14.19 6.94 -2.84
N VAL A 14 -13.08 6.40 -3.33
CA VAL A 14 -11.76 6.54 -2.71
C VAL A 14 -10.81 7.35 -3.59
N ASN A 15 -9.85 8.01 -2.94
CA ASN A 15 -8.72 8.59 -3.64
C ASN A 15 -7.70 7.49 -3.98
N VAL A 16 -7.25 7.47 -5.24
CA VAL A 16 -6.21 6.55 -5.71
C VAL A 16 -5.07 7.35 -6.30
N ARG A 17 -3.85 7.05 -5.88
CA ARG A 17 -2.63 7.62 -6.45
C ARG A 17 -1.87 6.53 -7.19
N PHE A 18 -1.60 6.76 -8.47
CA PHE A 18 -0.71 5.91 -9.26
C PHE A 18 0.67 6.55 -9.31
N VAL A 19 1.69 5.79 -8.94
CA VAL A 19 3.08 6.26 -8.90
C VAL A 19 3.98 5.30 -9.65
N GLY A 20 4.86 5.86 -10.47
CA GLY A 20 5.88 5.11 -11.18
C GLY A 20 7.23 5.77 -10.97
N PHE A 21 8.25 4.99 -10.63
CA PHE A 21 9.60 5.48 -10.45
C PHE A 21 10.62 4.40 -10.83
N THR A 22 11.86 4.83 -11.05
CA THR A 22 12.97 3.96 -11.41
C THR A 22 14.10 4.14 -10.42
N THR A 23 14.71 3.05 -10.02
CA THR A 23 15.99 3.05 -9.30
C THR A 23 17.09 2.64 -10.29
N GLU A 24 18.33 2.46 -9.81
CA GLU A 24 19.42 2.01 -10.69
C GLU A 24 19.17 0.61 -11.27
N SER A 25 18.43 -0.23 -10.56
CA SER A 25 18.25 -1.64 -10.91
C SER A 25 16.90 -1.96 -11.56
N THR A 26 15.84 -1.20 -11.25
CA THR A 26 14.49 -1.59 -11.68
C THR A 26 13.50 -0.43 -11.75
N ARG A 27 12.42 -0.65 -12.49
CA ARG A 27 11.24 0.21 -12.53
C ARG A 27 10.18 -0.35 -11.59
N TYR A 28 9.49 0.55 -10.89
CA TYR A 28 8.35 0.24 -10.05
C TYR A 28 7.10 0.99 -10.51
N ASP A 29 5.95 0.32 -10.44
CA ASP A 29 4.63 0.92 -10.64
C ASP A 29 3.71 0.48 -9.49
N PHE A 30 3.18 1.45 -8.74
CA PHE A 30 2.30 1.22 -7.59
C PHE A 30 0.99 1.99 -7.70
N GLY A 31 -0.09 1.33 -7.27
CA GLY A 31 -1.35 1.97 -6.90
C GLY A 31 -1.45 2.10 -5.39
N ILE A 32 -1.80 3.29 -4.91
CA ILE A 32 -2.02 3.56 -3.48
C ILE A 32 -3.48 3.98 -3.32
N VAL A 33 -4.26 3.15 -2.63
CA VAL A 33 -5.70 3.35 -2.40
C VAL A 33 -5.91 3.82 -0.97
N TYR A 34 -6.49 5.01 -0.81
CA TYR A 34 -6.81 5.59 0.48
C TYR A 34 -8.28 5.35 0.80
N THR A 35 -8.55 4.40 1.70
CA THR A 35 -9.89 3.97 2.10
C THR A 35 -10.03 4.01 3.62
N ASN A 36 -11.25 4.27 4.10
CA ASN A 36 -11.56 4.25 5.53
C ASN A 36 -11.75 2.82 6.07
N LEU A 37 -11.86 1.81 5.19
CA LEU A 37 -12.08 0.42 5.57
C LEU A 37 -10.86 -0.23 6.25
N PHE A 38 -9.67 0.38 6.15
CA PHE A 38 -8.41 -0.18 6.64
C PHE A 38 -7.77 0.65 7.76
N PHE A 39 -8.59 1.28 8.61
CA PHE A 39 -8.12 2.07 9.75
C PHE A 39 -7.07 3.13 9.34
N SER A 40 -7.38 3.84 8.26
CA SER A 40 -6.53 4.88 7.65
C SER A 40 -5.19 4.38 7.08
N LYS A 41 -4.92 3.07 7.07
CA LYS A 41 -3.77 2.49 6.37
C LYS A 41 -4.08 2.39 4.87
N PRO A 42 -3.31 3.05 3.99
CA PRO A 42 -3.49 2.87 2.56
C PRO A 42 -3.20 1.43 2.13
N LEU A 43 -3.98 0.94 1.17
CA LEU A 43 -3.67 -0.29 0.44
C LEU A 43 -2.71 0.05 -0.70
N VAL A 44 -1.50 -0.50 -0.61
CA VAL A 44 -0.43 -0.32 -1.60
C VAL A 44 -0.32 -1.57 -2.44
N ILE A 45 -0.43 -1.41 -3.77
CA ILE A 45 -0.50 -2.50 -4.74
C ILE A 45 0.64 -2.32 -5.74
N CYS A 46 1.56 -3.27 -5.81
CA CYS A 46 2.54 -3.36 -6.88
C CYS A 46 1.82 -3.81 -8.16
N MET A 47 1.70 -2.92 -9.15
CA MET A 47 0.96 -3.19 -10.37
C MET A 47 1.66 -4.20 -11.29
N GLN A 48 2.96 -4.40 -11.11
CA GLN A 48 3.75 -5.34 -11.90
C GLN A 48 3.60 -6.79 -11.41
N THR A 49 3.40 -6.97 -10.09
CA THR A 49 3.37 -8.30 -9.46
C THR A 49 1.99 -8.66 -8.89
N GLY A 50 1.08 -7.69 -8.79
CA GLY A 50 -0.21 -7.81 -8.12
C GLY A 50 -0.10 -7.93 -6.59
N ARG A 51 1.11 -7.89 -6.02
CA ARG A 51 1.30 -8.00 -4.57
C ARG A 51 0.86 -6.71 -3.90
N SER A 52 0.09 -6.86 -2.83
CA SER A 52 -0.44 -5.73 -2.09
C SER A 52 -0.26 -5.89 -0.59
N THR A 53 -0.16 -4.77 0.11
CA THR A 53 -0.19 -4.75 1.57
C THR A 53 -0.76 -3.44 2.09
N LEU A 54 -1.25 -3.46 3.32
CA LEU A 54 -1.58 -2.24 4.05
C LEU A 54 -0.30 -1.68 4.66
N LEU A 55 0.00 -0.40 4.46
CA LEU A 55 1.19 0.24 5.02
C LEU A 55 0.83 1.30 6.04
N ASP A 56 1.36 1.17 7.25
CA ASP A 56 1.51 2.26 8.21
C ASP A 56 2.84 2.98 7.96
N PRO A 57 2.96 4.29 8.25
CA PRO A 57 4.26 4.97 8.26
C PRO A 57 5.34 4.25 9.07
N LYS A 58 4.98 3.57 10.17
CA LYS A 58 5.92 2.77 10.97
C LYS A 58 6.38 1.50 10.24
N ASP A 59 5.53 0.90 9.42
CA ASP A 59 5.88 -0.29 8.63
C ASP A 59 6.95 0.04 7.57
N LEU A 60 7.08 1.32 7.19
CA LEU A 60 8.12 1.78 6.28
C LEU A 60 9.52 1.76 6.91
N GLU A 61 9.64 1.68 8.24
CA GLU A 61 10.92 1.52 8.93
C GLU A 61 11.42 0.06 8.90
N ASP A 62 10.53 -0.91 8.67
CA ASP A 62 10.87 -2.33 8.57
C ASP A 62 11.15 -2.73 7.11
N ILE A 63 12.42 -2.65 6.72
CA ILE A 63 12.87 -2.99 5.37
C ILE A 63 12.65 -4.47 5.04
N GLU A 64 12.82 -5.37 6.00
CA GLU A 64 12.59 -6.80 5.76
C GLU A 64 11.11 -7.10 5.51
N TYR A 65 10.23 -6.41 6.22
CA TYR A 65 8.80 -6.49 5.98
C TYR A 65 8.46 -6.06 4.56
N LEU A 66 8.95 -4.91 4.08
CA LEU A 66 8.71 -4.44 2.72
C LEU A 66 9.26 -5.43 1.67
N GLN A 67 10.46 -5.97 1.92
CA GLN A 67 11.06 -6.99 1.08
C GLN A 67 10.17 -8.23 0.95
N LYS A 68 9.64 -8.75 2.07
CA LYS A 68 8.75 -9.92 2.10
C LYS A 68 7.37 -9.61 1.50
N ALA A 69 6.82 -8.44 1.80
CA ALA A 69 5.52 -7.99 1.33
C ALA A 69 5.50 -7.91 -0.20
N PHE A 70 6.51 -7.29 -0.81
CA PHE A 70 6.61 -7.14 -2.26
C PHE A 70 7.46 -8.21 -2.95
N LYS A 71 7.99 -9.19 -2.21
CA LYS A 71 8.83 -10.29 -2.71
C LYS A 71 10.00 -9.76 -3.56
N LEU A 72 10.76 -8.84 -2.98
CA LEU A 72 11.93 -8.25 -3.61
C LEU A 72 13.15 -9.12 -3.35
N ASP A 73 13.97 -9.31 -4.38
CA ASP A 73 15.12 -10.23 -4.30
C ASP A 73 16.26 -9.63 -3.49
N LEU A 74 16.42 -8.31 -3.55
CA LEU A 74 17.52 -7.58 -2.90
C LEU A 74 17.00 -6.70 -1.77
N TYR A 75 17.78 -6.61 -0.69
CA TYR A 75 17.48 -5.72 0.42
C TYR A 75 17.48 -4.24 -0.01
N GLU A 76 18.38 -3.86 -0.91
CA GLU A 76 18.50 -2.50 -1.45
C GLU A 76 17.22 -2.06 -2.17
N GLN A 77 16.57 -2.96 -2.92
CA GLN A 77 15.27 -2.67 -3.54
C GLN A 77 14.20 -2.30 -2.50
N ALA A 78 14.19 -3.00 -1.35
CA ALA A 78 13.28 -2.69 -0.26
C ALA A 78 13.63 -1.36 0.43
N ALA A 79 14.92 -1.02 0.53
CA ALA A 79 15.39 0.27 1.05
C ALA A 79 14.97 1.43 0.13
N ASP A 80 15.11 1.28 -1.20
CA ASP A 80 14.64 2.26 -2.18
C ASP A 80 13.12 2.47 -2.08
N LEU A 81 12.35 1.38 -1.98
CA LEU A 81 10.89 1.46 -1.79
C LEU A 81 10.53 2.19 -0.50
N SER A 82 11.26 1.89 0.58
CA SER A 82 11.07 2.49 1.89
C SER A 82 11.29 4.01 1.86
N GLU A 83 12.36 4.47 1.21
CA GLU A 83 12.63 5.90 1.02
C GLU A 83 11.53 6.57 0.21
N PHE A 84 11.17 6.00 -0.94
CA PHE A 84 10.11 6.53 -1.79
C PHE A 84 8.77 6.62 -1.04
N PHE A 85 8.37 5.56 -0.34
CA PHE A 85 7.07 5.54 0.35
C PHE A 85 7.01 6.46 1.55
N ARG A 86 8.13 6.77 2.22
CA ARG A 86 8.15 7.78 3.30
C ARG A 86 7.74 9.16 2.81
N GLU A 87 8.07 9.50 1.57
CA GLU A 87 7.65 10.76 0.95
C GLU A 87 6.25 10.64 0.31
N ALA A 88 5.96 9.51 -0.31
CA ALA A 88 4.74 9.32 -1.09
C ALA A 88 3.49 9.04 -0.24
N ILE A 89 3.66 8.43 0.94
CA ILE A 89 2.59 8.12 1.87
C ILE A 89 2.63 9.17 2.99
N PRO A 90 1.78 10.20 2.94
CA PRO A 90 1.72 11.15 4.04
C PRO A 90 1.37 10.38 5.31
N GLY A 91 2.12 10.63 6.38
CA GLY A 91 1.77 10.11 7.70
C GLY A 91 0.31 10.45 7.97
N ALA A 92 -0.50 9.45 8.37
CA ALA A 92 -1.93 9.59 8.52
C ALA A 92 -2.25 10.88 9.27
N ARG A 93 -2.86 11.86 8.58
CA ARG A 93 -3.57 12.91 9.28
C ARG A 93 -4.77 12.21 9.89
N PHE A 94 -4.74 12.07 11.21
CA PHE A 94 -5.94 11.80 11.99
C PHE A 94 -6.88 12.99 11.79
N GLU A 95 -7.59 13.04 10.68
CA GLU A 95 -8.85 13.76 10.66
C GLU A 95 -9.85 12.78 11.25
N GLU A 96 -10.18 13.01 12.52
CA GLU A 96 -11.34 12.41 13.19
C GLU A 96 -12.58 12.81 12.39
N GLN A 97 -12.87 12.08 11.31
CA GLN A 97 -14.10 12.27 10.57
C GLN A 97 -15.20 11.45 11.26
N TYR A 98 -15.54 11.90 12.47
CA TYR A 98 -16.85 11.66 13.06
C TYR A 98 -17.68 12.90 12.75
N ASP A 99 -18.55 12.81 11.74
CA ASP A 99 -19.78 13.61 11.66
C ASP A 99 -20.97 12.71 12.05
#